data_AF-A0A9E1L9W3-F1
#
_entry.id   AF-A0A9E1L9W3-F1
#
_cell.length_a   1.000
_cell.length_b   1.000
_cell.length_c   1.000
_cell.angle_alpha   90.00
_cell.angle_beta   90.00
_cell.angle_gamma   90.00
#
_symmetry.space_group_name_H-M   'P 1'
#
loop_
_entity.id
_entity.type
_entity.pdbx_description
1 polymer ?
#
loop_
_entity_poly.entity_id
_entity_poly.type
_entity_poly.pdbx_seq_one_letter_code
_entity_poly.pdbx_strand_id
1 'polypeptide(L)'
;MMNNKAKDTSTGTGKYIISAPVIIKDFVKKNGEITLQKEIYIQRSIQDYYIKFCESKISREDLKKHLSNLEVINFVTLEVEFIDGYWDICDDNLEQQSRIGEYVIIHRIIKD
;
A
#
# COMPACT_ATOMS: atom_id res chain seq x y z
N MET A 1 4.77 3.21 29.10
CA MET A 1 4.34 2.71 27.78
C MET A 1 4.00 3.93 26.93
N MET A 2 4.90 4.34 26.03
CA MET A 2 4.66 5.47 25.13
C MET A 2 4.06 4.93 23.83
N ASN A 3 2.77 5.20 23.61
CA ASN A 3 2.07 4.89 22.38
C ASN A 3 2.55 5.84 21.27
N ASN A 4 3.66 5.51 20.61
CA ASN A 4 4.10 6.17 19.37
C ASN A 4 3.33 5.63 18.16
N LYS A 5 1.99 5.71 18.18
CA LYS A 5 1.21 5.62 16.93
C LYS A 5 1.03 7.04 16.41
N ALA A 6 1.62 7.35 15.26
CA ALA A 6 1.21 8.51 14.49
C ALA A 6 -0.31 8.45 14.33
N LYS A 7 -1.03 9.43 14.88
CA LYS A 7 -2.49 9.47 14.80
C LYS A 7 -2.87 9.75 13.36
N ASP A 8 -3.62 8.83 12.76
CA ASP A 8 -4.17 9.04 11.43
C ASP A 8 -5.09 10.28 11.47
N THR A 9 -4.91 11.19 10.52
CA THR A 9 -5.73 12.40 10.43
C THR A 9 -6.77 12.18 9.33
N SER A 10 -8.05 12.05 9.70
CA SER A 10 -9.12 11.94 8.71
C SER A 10 -9.28 13.26 7.96
N THR A 11 -9.32 13.20 6.62
CA THR A 11 -9.49 14.39 5.76
C THR A 11 -10.90 14.53 5.19
N GLY A 12 -11.81 13.62 5.54
CA GLY A 12 -13.18 13.53 5.00
C GLY A 12 -13.63 12.08 4.82
N THR A 13 -14.76 11.85 4.14
CA THR A 13 -15.35 10.52 3.88
C THR A 13 -14.29 9.52 3.38
N GLY A 14 -13.94 8.54 4.21
CA GLY A 14 -13.09 7.39 3.87
C GLY A 14 -11.58 7.65 3.77
N LYS A 15 -11.11 8.91 3.82
CA LYS A 15 -9.70 9.26 3.59
C LYS A 15 -8.95 9.61 4.86
N TYR A 16 -7.69 9.18 4.88
CA TYR A 16 -6.79 9.35 6.03
C TYR A 16 -5.42 9.82 5.56
N ILE A 17 -4.85 10.81 6.24
CA ILE A 17 -3.42 11.10 6.17
C ILE A 17 -2.73 10.22 7.21
N ILE A 18 -1.84 9.36 6.75
CA ILE A 18 -1.06 8.45 7.58
C ILE A 18 0.43 8.68 7.34
N SER A 19 1.24 8.58 8.38
CA SER A 19 2.69 8.43 8.25
C SER A 19 3.04 6.99 8.61
N ALA A 20 3.56 6.25 7.63
CA ALA A 20 3.77 4.83 7.79
C ALA A 20 4.99 4.33 7.00
N PRO A 21 5.65 3.28 7.48
CA PRO A 21 6.71 2.63 6.74
C PRO A 21 6.15 1.94 5.49
N VAL A 22 6.83 2.13 4.35
CA VAL A 22 6.59 1.39 3.12
C VAL A 22 7.58 0.25 3.02
N ILE A 23 7.06 -0.95 2.78
CA ILE A 23 7.85 -2.17 2.65
C ILE A 23 7.62 -2.80 1.28
N ILE A 24 8.66 -3.46 0.77
CA ILE A 24 8.64 -4.14 -0.52
C ILE A 24 8.85 -5.62 -0.25
N LYS A 25 7.94 -6.45 -0.75
CA LYS A 25 8.00 -7.91 -0.62
C LYS A 25 8.02 -8.54 -2.00
N ASP A 26 8.61 -9.73 -2.10
CA ASP A 26 8.49 -10.51 -3.33
C ASP A 26 7.09 -11.13 -3.40
N PHE A 27 6.50 -11.13 -4.60
CA PHE A 27 5.23 -11.82 -4.82
C PHE A 27 5.49 -13.33 -4.82
N VAL A 28 4.81 -14.01 -3.90
CA VAL A 28 4.87 -15.47 -3.77
C VAL A 28 3.60 -16.06 -4.36
N LYS A 29 3.77 -16.92 -5.37
CA LYS A 29 2.65 -17.64 -5.99
C LYS A 29 2.05 -18.65 -4.99
N LYS A 30 0.85 -19.14 -5.31
CA LYS A 30 0.16 -20.18 -4.52
C LYS A 30 0.95 -21.48 -4.34
N ASN A 31 1.83 -21.81 -5.28
CA ASN A 31 2.72 -22.98 -5.21
C ASN A 31 4.01 -22.72 -4.40
N GLY A 32 4.14 -21.54 -3.75
CA GLY A 32 5.31 -21.17 -2.96
C GLY A 32 6.48 -20.61 -3.78
N GLU A 33 6.36 -20.51 -5.11
CA GLU A 33 7.42 -19.92 -5.93
C GLU A 33 7.51 -18.41 -5.73
N ILE A 34 8.71 -17.94 -5.40
CA ILE A 34 9.06 -16.52 -5.37
C ILE A 34 9.21 -16.03 -6.80
N THR A 35 8.50 -14.97 -7.16
CA THR A 35 8.61 -14.36 -8.49
C THR A 35 9.51 -13.14 -8.45
N LEU A 36 9.98 -12.70 -9.63
CA LEU A 36 10.70 -11.43 -9.78
C LEU A 36 9.78 -10.20 -9.59
N GLN A 37 8.46 -10.41 -9.54
CA GLN A 37 7.50 -9.35 -9.32
C GLN A 37 7.53 -8.96 -7.85
N LYS A 38 7.84 -7.69 -7.58
CA LYS A 38 7.79 -7.15 -6.23
C LYS A 38 6.44 -6.51 -5.97
N GLU A 39 5.95 -6.59 -4.75
CA GLU A 39 4.77 -5.90 -4.27
C GLU A 39 5.16 -4.85 -3.23
N ILE A 40 4.34 -3.82 -3.10
CA ILE A 40 4.59 -2.73 -2.16
C ILE A 40 3.43 -2.67 -1.19
N TYR A 41 3.75 -2.55 0.09
CA TYR A 41 2.79 -2.52 1.17
C TYR A 41 3.03 -1.31 2.07
N ILE A 42 1.95 -0.85 2.70
CA ILE A 42 2.02 0.04 3.86
C ILE A 42 2.02 -0.83 5.11
N GLN A 43 3.09 -0.77 5.89
CA GLN A 43 3.19 -1.51 7.13
C GLN A 43 2.49 -0.76 8.27
N ARG A 44 1.62 -1.47 8.99
CA ARG A 44 0.91 -0.97 10.17
C ARG A 44 1.11 -1.96 11.32
N SER A 45 0.79 -1.54 12.55
CA SER A 45 1.11 -2.33 13.75
C SER A 45 0.45 -3.72 13.83
N ILE A 46 -0.61 -3.96 13.05
CA ILE A 46 -1.39 -5.20 13.08
C ILE A 46 -1.11 -6.05 11.84
N GLN A 47 -1.03 -5.41 10.67
CA GLN A 47 -0.82 -6.07 9.39
C GLN A 47 -0.22 -5.11 8.35
N ASP A 48 0.22 -5.68 7.25
CA ASP A 48 0.69 -4.94 6.09
C ASP A 48 -0.42 -4.86 5.04
N TYR A 49 -0.64 -3.66 4.50
CA TYR A 49 -1.69 -3.37 3.54
C TYR A 49 -1.13 -3.30 2.13
N TYR A 50 -1.65 -4.13 1.23
CA TYR A 50 -1.25 -4.10 -0.18
C TYR A 50 -1.65 -2.78 -0.82
N ILE A 51 -0.73 -2.16 -1.56
CA ILE A 51 -1.03 -0.94 -2.30
C ILE A 51 -1.52 -1.32 -3.69
N LYS A 52 -2.80 -1.05 -3.97
CA LYS A 52 -3.41 -1.29 -5.28
C LYS A 52 -3.19 -0.08 -6.18
N PHE A 53 -2.10 -0.11 -6.94
CA PHE A 53 -1.68 1.04 -7.76
C PHE A 53 -2.63 1.37 -8.91
N CYS A 54 -3.32 0.38 -9.49
CA CYS A 54 -4.23 0.63 -10.60
C CYS A 54 -5.48 1.45 -10.21
N GLU A 55 -5.84 1.45 -8.94
CA GLU A 55 -6.89 2.32 -8.38
C GLU A 55 -6.34 3.55 -7.67
N SER A 56 -5.02 3.59 -7.47
CA SER A 56 -4.34 4.75 -6.88
C SER A 56 -4.19 5.86 -7.90
N LYS A 57 -4.17 7.11 -7.41
CA LYS A 57 -3.92 8.28 -8.26
C LYS A 57 -2.45 8.52 -8.55
N ILE A 58 -1.56 7.76 -7.91
CA ILE A 58 -0.11 7.81 -8.13
C ILE A 58 0.37 6.49 -8.72
N SER A 59 1.42 6.58 -9.53
CA SER A 59 2.06 5.38 -10.07
C SER A 59 3.02 4.77 -9.05
N ARG A 60 3.30 3.48 -9.24
CA ARG A 60 4.33 2.76 -8.49
C ARG A 60 5.70 3.44 -8.58
N GLU A 61 6.04 3.95 -9.75
CA GLU A 61 7.30 4.65 -10.01
C GLU A 61 7.39 5.97 -9.24
N ASP A 62 6.27 6.70 -9.14
CA ASP A 62 6.24 7.95 -8.38
C ASP A 62 6.47 7.68 -6.90
N LEU A 63 5.80 6.67 -6.32
CA LEU A 63 6.08 6.27 -4.94
C LEU A 63 7.55 5.88 -4.76
N LYS A 64 8.12 5.09 -5.66
CA LYS A 64 9.53 4.67 -5.60
C LYS A 64 10.51 5.84 -5.67
N LYS A 65 10.24 6.89 -6.44
CA LYS A 65 11.09 8.11 -6.46
C LYS A 65 11.15 8.80 -5.09
N HIS A 66 10.15 8.58 -4.24
CA HIS A 66 10.11 9.09 -2.87
C HIS A 66 10.72 8.15 -1.83
N LEU A 67 11.15 6.94 -2.23
CA LEU A 67 11.86 6.02 -1.36
C LEU A 67 13.37 6.18 -1.61
N SER A 68 14.08 6.80 -0.66
CA SER A 68 15.50 7.15 -0.79
C SER A 68 16.42 5.93 -0.95
N ASN A 69 16.01 4.77 -0.41
CA ASN A 69 16.68 3.50 -0.62
C ASN A 69 15.70 2.33 -0.43
N LEU A 70 15.60 1.41 -1.40
CA LEU A 70 14.68 0.27 -1.35
C LEU A 70 15.05 -0.77 -0.28
N GLU A 71 16.27 -0.69 0.28
CA GLU A 71 16.76 -1.59 1.32
C GLU A 71 16.56 -1.06 2.75
N VAL A 72 16.11 0.19 2.89
CA VAL A 72 15.84 0.84 4.19
C VAL A 72 14.34 1.00 4.37
N ILE A 73 13.84 0.89 5.60
CA ILE A 73 12.46 1.22 5.94
C ILE A 73 12.27 2.73 5.72
N ASN A 74 11.50 3.10 4.69
CA ASN A 74 11.19 4.49 4.40
C ASN A 74 9.83 4.84 4.99
N PHE A 75 9.78 5.86 5.83
CA PHE A 75 8.53 6.45 6.29
C PHE A 75 8.07 7.49 5.28
N VAL A 76 6.84 7.37 4.81
CA VAL A 76 6.20 8.34 3.93
C VAL A 76 4.87 8.77 4.51
N THR A 77 4.56 10.05 4.34
CA THR A 77 3.25 10.59 4.69
C THR A 77 2.37 10.57 3.45
N LEU A 78 1.24 9.87 3.53
CA LEU A 78 0.37 9.59 2.39
C LEU A 78 -1.07 9.92 2.76
N GLU A 79 -1.83 10.48 1.81
CA GLU A 79 -3.28 10.48 1.88
C GLU A 79 -3.80 9.22 1.22
N VAL A 80 -4.44 8.37 2.01
CA VAL A 80 -4.84 7.02 1.63
C VAL A 80 -6.30 6.75 1.96
N GLU A 81 -6.81 5.68 1.37
CA GLU A 81 -8.12 5.12 1.64
C GLU A 81 -7.99 3.59 1.72
N PHE A 82 -8.57 3.00 2.77
CA PHE A 82 -8.57 1.56 2.98
C PHE A 82 -9.87 0.99 2.43
N ILE A 83 -9.75 -0.04 1.60
CA ILE A 83 -10.87 -0.62 0.86
C ILE A 83 -10.78 -2.13 1.01
N ASP A 84 -11.92 -2.79 1.28
CA ASP A 84 -12.02 -4.24 1.21
C ASP A 84 -12.44 -4.67 -0.20
N GLY A 85 -11.71 -5.60 -0.81
CA GLY A 85 -12.04 -6.11 -2.13
C GLY A 85 -10.92 -6.87 -2.81
N TYR A 86 -10.95 -6.91 -4.14
CA TYR A 86 -10.00 -7.67 -4.96
C TYR A 86 -8.69 -6.91 -5.14
N TRP A 87 -7.56 -7.58 -4.94
CA TRP A 87 -6.24 -6.96 -5.03
C TRP A 87 -5.69 -6.93 -6.46
N ASP A 88 -5.93 -8.00 -7.22
CA ASP A 88 -5.29 -8.25 -8.52
C ASP A 88 -6.16 -7.83 -9.71
N ILE A 89 -7.44 -7.54 -9.46
CA ILE A 89 -8.38 -7.11 -10.48
C ILE A 89 -8.26 -5.61 -10.69
N CYS A 90 -7.67 -5.20 -11.82
CA CYS A 90 -7.56 -3.79 -12.21
C CYS A 90 -8.51 -3.42 -13.37
N ASP A 91 -9.16 -4.42 -13.95
CA ASP A 91 -10.10 -4.31 -15.07
C ASP A 91 -11.43 -4.98 -14.66
N ASP A 92 -12.53 -4.76 -15.41
CA ASP A 92 -13.82 -5.44 -15.16
C ASP A 92 -13.79 -6.98 -15.36
N ASN A 93 -12.61 -7.58 -15.52
CA ASN A 93 -12.46 -9.03 -15.67
C ASN A 93 -12.52 -9.74 -14.31
N LEU A 94 -13.75 -9.91 -13.81
CA LEU A 94 -14.04 -10.60 -12.54
C LEU A 94 -13.78 -12.11 -12.58
N GLU A 95 -13.55 -12.68 -13.76
CA GLU A 95 -13.21 -14.10 -13.93
C GLU A 95 -11.75 -14.40 -13.59
N GLN A 96 -10.91 -13.37 -13.43
CA GLN A 96 -9.53 -13.54 -13.01
C GLN A 96 -9.46 -13.98 -11.54
N GLN A 97 -8.65 -15.01 -11.29
CA GLN A 97 -8.39 -15.46 -9.93
C GLN A 97 -7.59 -14.39 -9.16
N SER A 98 -8.25 -13.73 -8.21
CA SER A 98 -7.65 -12.66 -7.40
C SER A 98 -7.72 -12.93 -5.90
N ARG A 99 -6.73 -12.39 -5.17
CA ARG A 99 -6.73 -12.28 -3.71
C ARG A 99 -7.77 -11.25 -3.27
N ILE A 100 -8.43 -11.53 -2.15
CA ILE A 100 -9.49 -10.68 -1.57
C ILE A 100 -9.08 -10.29 -0.16
N GLY A 101 -9.28 -9.02 0.19
CA GLY A 101 -9.13 -8.50 1.54
C GLY A 101 -8.90 -6.99 1.56
N GLU A 102 -8.62 -6.44 2.74
CA GLU A 102 -8.35 -5.01 2.91
C GLU A 102 -7.02 -4.60 2.24
N TYR A 103 -7.11 -3.67 1.28
CA TYR A 103 -5.98 -3.03 0.61
C TYR A 103 -6.06 -1.51 0.78
N VAL A 104 -5.03 -0.83 0.29
CA VAL A 104 -4.93 0.63 0.35
C VAL A 104 -4.75 1.22 -1.04
N ILE A 105 -5.45 2.31 -1.31
CA ILE A 105 -5.20 3.17 -2.46
C ILE A 105 -4.58 4.48 -2.00
N ILE A 106 -3.69 5.03 -2.83
CA ILE A 106 -3.00 6.28 -2.53
C ILE A 106 -3.56 7.39 -3.40
N HIS A 107 -4.08 8.44 -2.77
CA HIS A 107 -4.58 9.63 -3.45
C HIS A 107 -3.45 10.62 -3.75
N ARG A 108 -2.50 10.79 -2.83
CA ARG A 108 -1.32 11.65 -3.00
C ARG A 108 -0.26 11.39 -1.94
N ILE A 109 0.97 11.77 -2.27
CA ILE A 109 2.10 11.82 -1.33
C ILE A 109 2.15 13.21 -0.71
N ILE A 110 2.18 13.28 0.62
CA ILE A 110 2.31 14.53 1.36
C ILE A 110 3.80 14.73 1.64
N LYS A 111 4.37 15.77 1.03
CA LYS A 111 5.74 16.21 1.35
C LYS A 111 5.66 17.09 2.60
N ASP A 112 6.57 16.83 3.54
CA ASP A 112 6.88 17.78 4.61
C ASP A 112 7.62 18.99 4.01
#